data_AF-A0A4R8X9I0-F1
#
_entry.id   AF-A0A4R8X9I0-F1
#
_cell.length_a   1.000
_cell.length_b   1.000
_cell.length_c   1.000
_cell.angle_alpha   90.00
_cell.angle_beta   90.00
_cell.angle_gamma   90.00
#
_symmetry.space_group_name_H-M   'P 1'
#
loop_
_entity.id
_entity.type
_entity.pdbx_description
1 polymer ?
#
loop_
_entity_poly.entity_id
_entity_poly.type
_entity_poly.pdbx_seq_one_letter_code
_entity_poly.pdbx_strand_id
1 'polypeptide(L)'
;MNRDMRVANGAVFERLAQYCADRDEPIIGAEKVRWVHADDGSDEYLKHLVIHESIGFGRHRFLAWLERPIGVIEVGDDSGADEVAHEASHFIGLIGFDHDPDHAELPVRDCVWGFDVCLIAELPVRPNKAPIAIRDIVEAASKGDVGYIGHENDSVFSLFPSIKVLASLTPIDQTAIWAIFLRLCVDESRLGTSWIESDLADLLVVLAELNVPSLPYRELCRAVFDMDPRSLYMSLYRCIEATYAYETATKVGTALSVGRAWYEIAASLDAEMGWHPPEAQSLNGALSRAYRQDLEEICDCLGATIGKDLDVSAGKAIYKLRNQIVHYRPTNDPLNMEEMDWNRLCELLLTISLDVFDAAYG
;
A
#
# COMPACT_ATOMS: atom_id res chain seq x y z
N MET A 1 -11.66 -7.70 19.30
CA MET A 1 -12.42 -8.96 19.10
C MET A 1 -11.40 -10.09 19.21
N ASN A 2 -11.59 -11.09 20.09
CA ASN A 2 -10.61 -12.18 20.19
C ASN A 2 -10.83 -13.19 19.05
N ARG A 3 -9.76 -13.55 18.35
CA ARG A 3 -9.79 -14.54 17.26
C ARG A 3 -9.91 -15.95 17.82
N ASP A 4 -10.82 -16.75 17.25
CA ASP A 4 -10.91 -18.18 17.55
C ASP A 4 -9.78 -18.92 16.80
N MET A 5 -8.83 -19.47 17.57
CA MET A 5 -7.68 -20.19 17.02
C MET A 5 -8.07 -21.39 16.17
N ARG A 6 -9.20 -22.06 16.48
CA ARG A 6 -9.67 -23.20 15.68
C ARG A 6 -10.17 -22.75 14.32
N VAL A 7 -10.84 -21.60 14.27
CA VAL A 7 -11.33 -21.01 13.02
C VAL A 7 -10.15 -20.56 12.16
N ALA A 8 -9.16 -19.87 12.76
CA ALA A 8 -7.98 -19.39 12.05
C ALA A 8 -7.16 -20.55 11.44
N ASN A 9 -6.86 -21.57 12.24
CA ASN A 9 -6.19 -22.78 11.75
C ASN A 9 -7.02 -23.50 10.69
N GLY A 10 -8.33 -23.62 10.90
CA GLY A 10 -9.26 -24.19 9.91
C GLY A 10 -9.11 -23.51 8.55
N ALA A 11 -9.09 -22.17 8.53
CA ALA A 11 -8.94 -21.38 7.30
C ALA A 11 -7.59 -21.63 6.58
N VAL A 12 -6.49 -21.83 7.33
CA VAL A 12 -5.18 -22.17 6.75
C VAL A 12 -5.26 -23.51 6.01
N PHE A 13 -5.74 -24.57 6.68
CA PHE A 13 -5.81 -25.91 6.10
C PHE A 13 -6.88 -26.04 5.01
N GLU A 14 -8.00 -25.34 5.13
CA GLU A 14 -9.03 -25.25 4.08
C GLU A 14 -8.44 -24.64 2.80
N ARG A 15 -7.64 -23.59 2.93
CA ARG A 15 -6.98 -22.96 1.78
C ARG A 15 -5.97 -23.88 1.09
N LEU A 16 -5.21 -24.66 1.86
CA LEU A 16 -4.32 -25.69 1.32
C LEU A 16 -5.11 -26.79 0.60
N ALA A 17 -6.21 -27.26 1.19
CA ALA A 17 -7.09 -28.26 0.59
C ALA A 17 -7.72 -27.77 -0.71
N GLN A 18 -8.26 -26.55 -0.72
CA GLN A 18 -8.85 -25.94 -1.91
C GLN A 18 -7.81 -25.76 -3.02
N TYR A 19 -6.61 -25.29 -2.69
CA TYR A 19 -5.52 -25.12 -3.66
C TYR A 19 -5.15 -26.43 -4.38
N CYS A 20 -5.16 -27.54 -3.64
CA CYS A 20 -4.86 -28.87 -4.17
C CYS A 20 -6.04 -29.44 -4.97
N ALA A 21 -7.28 -29.24 -4.50
CA ALA A 21 -8.50 -29.63 -5.21
C ALA A 21 -8.65 -28.89 -6.56
N ASP A 22 -8.32 -27.60 -6.62
CA ASP A 22 -8.30 -26.80 -7.87
C ASP A 22 -7.30 -27.32 -8.92
N ARG A 23 -6.44 -28.28 -8.56
CA ARG A 23 -5.39 -28.88 -9.40
C ARG A 23 -5.58 -30.39 -9.58
N ASP A 24 -6.76 -30.92 -9.29
CA ASP A 24 -7.09 -32.35 -9.41
C ASP A 24 -6.23 -33.26 -8.51
N GLU A 25 -5.67 -32.73 -7.43
CA GLU A 25 -4.86 -33.47 -6.45
C GLU A 25 -5.39 -33.27 -5.01
N PRO A 26 -6.66 -33.59 -4.70
CA PRO A 26 -7.27 -33.26 -3.42
C PRO A 26 -6.55 -33.93 -2.23
N ILE A 27 -6.50 -33.22 -1.10
CA ILE A 27 -5.96 -33.73 0.16
C ILE A 27 -6.87 -34.83 0.71
N ILE A 28 -6.29 -35.98 1.07
CA ILE A 28 -7.01 -37.09 1.70
C ILE A 28 -7.41 -36.71 3.13
N GLY A 29 -8.71 -36.81 3.42
CA GLY A 29 -9.26 -36.43 4.72
C GLY A 29 -9.19 -34.92 4.96
N ALA A 30 -9.46 -34.10 3.95
CA ALA A 30 -9.47 -32.63 4.05
C ALA A 30 -10.41 -32.11 5.16
N GLU A 31 -11.47 -32.85 5.48
CA GLU A 31 -12.43 -32.56 6.55
C GLU A 31 -11.86 -32.75 7.98
N LYS A 32 -10.73 -33.45 8.12
CA LYS A 32 -10.14 -33.69 9.44
C LYS A 32 -9.60 -32.39 10.03
N VAL A 33 -9.86 -32.19 11.32
CA VAL A 33 -9.36 -31.02 12.06
C VAL A 33 -7.84 -31.11 12.19
N ARG A 34 -7.16 -30.03 11.82
CA ARG A 34 -5.71 -29.86 11.92
C ARG A 34 -5.43 -28.48 12.49
N TRP A 35 -4.28 -28.34 13.14
CA TRP A 35 -3.78 -27.04 13.59
C TRP A 35 -2.27 -27.00 13.46
N VAL A 36 -1.73 -25.80 13.38
CA VAL A 36 -0.30 -25.52 13.51
C VAL A 36 0.00 -25.45 15.00
N HIS A 37 0.99 -26.23 15.44
CA HIS A 37 1.53 -26.13 16.78
C HIS A 37 2.40 -24.87 16.86
N ALA A 38 2.11 -24.02 17.84
CA ALA A 38 2.92 -22.87 18.20
C ALA A 38 3.15 -22.88 19.72
N ASP A 39 4.10 -22.08 20.21
CA ASP A 39 4.29 -21.91 21.65
C ASP A 39 3.15 -21.09 22.29
N ASP A 40 3.02 -21.16 23.62
CA ASP A 40 1.98 -20.46 24.37
C ASP A 40 2.00 -18.94 24.14
N GLY A 41 3.17 -18.36 23.82
CA GLY A 41 3.29 -16.93 23.51
C GLY A 41 2.69 -16.56 22.15
N SER A 42 2.82 -17.43 21.17
CA SER A 42 2.32 -17.26 19.81
C SER A 42 0.80 -17.33 19.73
N ASP A 43 0.19 -18.17 20.57
CA ASP A 43 -1.27 -18.25 20.72
C ASP A 43 -1.86 -16.91 21.17
N GLU A 44 -1.17 -16.17 22.05
CA GLU A 44 -1.60 -14.85 22.49
C GLU A 44 -1.54 -13.81 21.38
N TYR A 45 -0.52 -13.85 20.52
CA TYR A 45 -0.49 -13.02 19.32
C TYR A 45 -1.65 -13.36 18.40
N LEU A 46 -1.86 -14.64 18.08
CA LEU A 46 -2.94 -15.07 17.20
C LEU A 46 -4.33 -14.66 17.71
N LYS A 47 -4.58 -14.71 19.02
CA LYS A 47 -5.88 -14.33 19.60
C LYS A 47 -6.16 -12.83 19.49
N HIS A 48 -5.13 -11.99 19.60
CA HIS A 48 -5.30 -10.55 19.83
C HIS A 48 -4.88 -9.65 18.66
N LEU A 49 -4.16 -10.19 17.67
CA LEU A 49 -3.81 -9.42 16.47
C LEU A 49 -5.07 -9.01 15.69
N VAL A 50 -5.09 -7.80 15.16
CA VAL A 50 -6.15 -7.31 14.27
C VAL A 50 -5.47 -6.80 13.00
N ILE A 51 -5.93 -7.25 11.83
CA ILE A 51 -5.49 -6.66 10.56
C ILE A 51 -6.36 -5.44 10.30
N HIS A 52 -5.75 -4.25 10.28
CA HIS A 52 -6.45 -2.99 10.02
C HIS A 52 -6.53 -2.69 8.53
N GLU A 53 -5.38 -2.77 7.85
CA GLU A 53 -5.27 -2.47 6.42
C GLU A 53 -4.43 -3.53 5.72
N SER A 54 -4.74 -3.78 4.45
CA SER A 54 -3.91 -4.65 3.61
C SER A 54 -3.99 -4.29 2.14
N ILE A 55 -2.93 -4.63 1.42
CA ILE A 55 -2.87 -4.51 -0.03
C ILE A 55 -2.18 -5.74 -0.63
N GLY A 56 -2.77 -6.28 -1.69
CA GLY A 56 -2.22 -7.40 -2.44
C GLY A 56 -1.72 -6.99 -3.83
N PHE A 57 -0.60 -7.59 -4.25
CA PHE A 57 0.04 -7.42 -5.56
C PHE A 57 0.01 -8.75 -6.30
N GLY A 58 -1.19 -9.21 -6.64
CA GLY A 58 -1.43 -10.52 -7.24
C GLY A 58 -1.76 -11.60 -6.21
N ARG A 59 -1.28 -12.82 -6.45
CA ARG A 59 -1.69 -14.03 -5.68
C ARG A 59 -0.78 -14.38 -4.51
N HIS A 60 0.45 -13.86 -4.52
CA HIS A 60 1.52 -14.32 -3.63
C HIS A 60 2.17 -13.18 -2.84
N ARG A 61 1.81 -11.93 -3.11
CA ARG A 61 2.49 -10.78 -2.52
C ARG A 61 1.49 -9.85 -1.82
N PHE A 62 1.71 -9.59 -0.53
CA PHE A 62 0.80 -8.77 0.30
C PHE A 62 1.58 -7.96 1.34
N LEU A 63 1.09 -6.76 1.62
CA LEU A 63 1.42 -5.99 2.82
C LEU A 63 0.18 -5.90 3.71
N ALA A 64 0.39 -5.97 5.02
CA ALA A 64 -0.68 -5.85 6.00
C ALA A 64 -0.22 -5.08 7.23
N TRP A 65 -1.08 -4.21 7.74
CA TRP A 65 -0.91 -3.56 9.03
C TRP A 65 -1.65 -4.36 10.08
N LEU A 66 -0.91 -4.81 11.10
CA LEU A 66 -1.47 -5.48 12.26
C LEU A 66 -1.31 -4.64 13.51
N GLU A 67 -2.29 -4.72 14.39
CA GLU A 67 -2.27 -4.12 15.71
C GLU A 67 -2.55 -5.20 16.76
N ARG A 68 -1.84 -5.14 17.90
CA ARG A 68 -2.14 -5.95 19.08
C ARG A 68 -2.37 -5.02 20.27
N PRO A 69 -3.57 -5.03 20.87
CA PRO A 69 -3.81 -4.32 22.13
C PRO A 69 -2.95 -4.91 23.26
N ILE A 70 -2.22 -4.06 24.00
CA ILE A 70 -1.36 -4.48 25.12
C ILE A 70 -2.13 -4.45 26.45
N GLY A 71 -3.13 -3.56 26.58
CA GLY A 71 -4.00 -3.46 27.74
C GLY A 71 -4.67 -2.09 27.88
N VAL A 72 -5.47 -1.93 28.93
CA VAL A 72 -5.96 -0.63 29.39
C VAL A 72 -4.99 -0.13 30.45
N ILE A 73 -4.32 0.99 30.22
CA ILE A 73 -3.68 1.74 31.30
C ILE A 73 -4.75 2.68 31.84
N GLU A 74 -5.22 2.45 33.07
CA GLU A 74 -6.01 3.46 33.77
C GLU A 74 -5.07 4.64 34.08
N VAL A 75 -5.11 5.66 33.23
CA VAL A 75 -4.44 6.94 33.51
C VAL A 75 -5.30 7.66 34.53
N GLY A 76 -4.98 7.47 35.81
CA GLY A 76 -5.63 8.20 36.89
C GLY A 76 -5.25 9.67 36.82
N ASP A 77 -6.10 10.48 36.19
CA ASP A 77 -6.00 11.93 36.24
C ASP A 77 -7.22 12.50 36.98
N ASP A 78 -6.98 13.22 38.08
CA ASP A 78 -7.99 13.86 38.96
C ASP A 78 -8.81 14.96 38.24
N SER A 79 -8.70 15.06 36.91
CA SER A 79 -9.26 16.14 36.08
C SER A 79 -10.63 15.82 35.47
N GLY A 80 -11.17 14.61 35.67
CA GLY A 80 -12.55 14.27 35.32
C GLY A 80 -12.83 14.11 33.82
N ALA A 81 -11.79 13.90 33.02
CA ALA A 81 -11.89 13.43 31.64
C ALA A 81 -11.18 12.06 31.53
N ASP A 82 -11.93 10.98 31.65
CA ASP A 82 -11.43 9.62 31.44
C ASP A 82 -11.14 9.39 29.94
N GLU A 83 -9.99 9.87 29.45
CA GLU A 83 -9.47 9.48 28.14
C GLU A 83 -8.64 8.21 28.32
N VAL A 84 -9.26 7.05 28.05
CA VAL A 84 -8.59 5.75 28.12
C VAL A 84 -7.69 5.60 26.90
N ALA A 85 -6.41 5.93 27.05
CA ALA A 85 -5.41 5.60 26.04
C ALA A 85 -5.14 4.09 26.07
N HIS A 86 -5.45 3.41 24.96
CA HIS A 86 -5.07 2.02 24.77
C HIS A 86 -3.66 1.96 24.19
N GLU A 87 -2.72 1.40 24.94
CA GLU A 87 -1.39 1.11 24.38
C GLU A 87 -1.51 -0.11 23.45
N ALA A 88 -1.08 0.04 22.21
CA ALA A 88 -1.10 -1.01 21.20
C ALA A 88 0.28 -1.19 20.58
N SER A 89 0.65 -2.44 20.29
CA SER A 89 1.82 -2.74 19.47
C SER A 89 1.41 -2.81 18.00
N HIS A 90 2.17 -2.13 17.14
CA HIS A 90 1.91 -2.10 15.70
C HIS A 90 2.95 -2.92 14.94
N PHE A 91 2.50 -3.61 13.89
CA PHE A 91 3.34 -4.48 13.08
C PHE A 91 2.99 -4.35 11.60
N ILE A 92 3.98 -4.60 10.74
CA ILE A 92 3.79 -4.73 9.29
C ILE A 92 4.09 -6.18 8.89
N GLY A 93 3.11 -6.86 8.31
CA GLY A 93 3.28 -8.17 7.69
C GLY A 93 3.66 -8.01 6.22
N LEU A 94 4.77 -8.65 5.82
CA LEU A 94 5.23 -8.73 4.44
C LEU A 94 5.11 -10.19 3.99
N ILE A 95 4.37 -10.42 2.92
CA ILE A 95 4.17 -11.77 2.36
C ILE A 95 4.67 -11.77 0.92
N GLY A 96 5.58 -12.68 0.58
CA GLY A 96 6.18 -12.81 -0.76
C GLY A 96 7.11 -11.66 -1.15
N PHE A 97 7.66 -10.97 -0.15
CA PHE A 97 8.73 -9.99 -0.29
C PHE A 97 10.04 -10.66 0.09
N ASP A 98 10.98 -10.71 -0.85
CA ASP A 98 12.20 -11.50 -0.68
C ASP A 98 13.34 -10.68 -0.04
N HIS A 99 13.17 -9.37 0.12
CA HIS A 99 14.14 -8.48 0.74
C HIS A 99 14.00 -8.37 2.25
N ASP A 100 15.09 -8.08 2.94
CA ASP A 100 15.09 -7.69 4.35
C ASP A 100 15.05 -6.16 4.40
N PRO A 101 13.93 -5.54 4.83
CA PRO A 101 13.82 -4.09 4.88
C PRO A 101 14.84 -3.50 5.85
N ASP A 102 15.58 -2.48 5.42
CA ASP A 102 16.53 -1.74 6.25
C ASP A 102 15.87 -0.45 6.77
N HIS A 103 14.96 -0.62 7.72
CA HIS A 103 14.23 0.46 8.36
C HIS A 103 14.42 0.37 9.86
N ALA A 104 15.18 1.30 10.44
CA ALA A 104 15.52 1.31 11.86
C ALA A 104 14.27 1.41 12.76
N GLU A 105 13.21 2.05 12.27
CA GLU A 105 11.91 2.22 12.91
C GLU A 105 10.96 1.02 12.75
N LEU A 106 11.33 0.05 11.89
CA LEU A 106 10.57 -1.16 11.59
C LEU A 106 11.48 -2.41 11.66
N PRO A 107 12.11 -2.72 12.81
CA PRO A 107 12.95 -3.91 12.94
C PRO A 107 12.20 -5.20 12.63
N VAL A 108 12.87 -6.10 11.89
CA VAL A 108 12.38 -7.44 11.61
C VAL A 108 12.25 -8.25 12.91
N ARG A 109 11.16 -9.00 13.06
CA ARG A 109 10.96 -9.96 14.14
C ARG A 109 11.51 -11.32 13.77
N ASP A 110 12.30 -11.90 14.67
CA ASP A 110 12.83 -13.26 14.51
C ASP A 110 11.73 -14.33 14.57
N CYS A 111 10.78 -14.18 15.49
CA CYS A 111 9.65 -15.11 15.65
C CYS A 111 8.37 -14.48 15.08
N VAL A 112 7.82 -15.14 14.06
CA VAL A 112 6.59 -14.77 13.34
C VAL A 112 5.41 -15.69 13.63
N TRP A 113 5.59 -16.66 14.53
CA TRP A 113 4.55 -17.62 14.89
C TRP A 113 3.32 -16.90 15.45
N GLY A 114 2.14 -17.30 14.98
CA GLY A 114 0.86 -16.67 15.31
C GLY A 114 0.53 -15.50 14.37
N PHE A 115 1.51 -14.72 13.94
CA PHE A 115 1.32 -13.72 12.88
C PHE A 115 1.06 -14.40 11.54
N ASP A 116 1.84 -15.42 11.21
CA ASP A 116 1.69 -16.25 10.02
C ASP A 116 0.29 -16.90 9.90
N VAL A 117 -0.22 -17.50 10.97
CA VAL A 117 -1.57 -18.07 11.03
C VAL A 117 -2.60 -16.95 10.85
N CYS A 118 -2.43 -15.81 11.53
CA CYS A 118 -3.33 -14.65 11.39
C CYS A 118 -3.39 -14.15 9.93
N LEU A 119 -2.21 -13.88 9.35
CA LEU A 119 -2.05 -13.36 8.00
C LEU A 119 -2.61 -14.33 6.96
N ILE A 120 -2.22 -15.61 7.02
CA ILE A 120 -2.70 -16.59 6.05
C ILE A 120 -4.17 -16.88 6.26
N ALA A 121 -4.70 -16.94 7.49
CA ALA A 121 -6.13 -17.17 7.70
C ALA A 121 -6.99 -16.09 7.03
N GLU A 122 -6.61 -14.82 7.19
CA GLU A 122 -7.47 -13.68 6.81
C GLU A 122 -7.17 -13.11 5.42
N LEU A 123 -5.94 -13.23 4.92
CA LEU A 123 -5.57 -12.73 3.59
C LEU A 123 -5.73 -13.82 2.52
N PRO A 124 -6.07 -13.46 1.27
CA PRO A 124 -6.23 -14.43 0.17
C PRO A 124 -4.88 -14.89 -0.42
N VAL A 125 -3.89 -15.18 0.42
CA VAL A 125 -2.53 -15.60 0.03
C VAL A 125 -2.57 -17.03 -0.49
N ARG A 126 -2.12 -17.26 -1.73
CA ARG A 126 -2.07 -18.62 -2.28
C ARG A 126 -0.77 -19.35 -1.94
N PRO A 127 -0.83 -20.66 -1.64
CA PRO A 127 0.36 -21.52 -1.59
C PRO A 127 1.19 -21.41 -2.87
N ASN A 128 2.51 -21.54 -2.76
CA ASN A 128 3.45 -21.45 -3.89
C ASN A 128 4.21 -22.77 -4.14
N LYS A 129 3.82 -23.86 -3.48
CA LYS A 129 4.36 -25.22 -3.68
C LYS A 129 3.44 -26.10 -4.52
N ALA A 130 3.99 -27.22 -5.01
CA ALA A 130 3.23 -28.22 -5.73
C ALA A 130 2.25 -28.96 -4.79
N PRO A 131 1.09 -29.43 -5.28
CA PRO A 131 0.11 -30.13 -4.44
C PRO A 131 0.69 -31.33 -3.69
N ILE A 132 1.60 -32.10 -4.32
CA ILE A 132 2.27 -33.23 -3.66
C ILE A 132 3.01 -32.82 -2.37
N ALA A 133 3.75 -31.71 -2.39
CA ALA A 133 4.47 -31.23 -1.20
C ALA A 133 3.51 -30.76 -0.10
N ILE A 134 2.37 -30.17 -0.50
CA ILE A 134 1.32 -29.79 0.45
C ILE A 134 0.72 -31.04 1.09
N ARG A 135 0.42 -32.07 0.29
CA ARG A 135 -0.15 -33.34 0.77
C ARG A 135 0.80 -34.06 1.71
N ASP A 136 2.09 -34.13 1.38
CA ASP A 136 3.11 -34.76 2.22
C ASP A 136 3.14 -34.18 3.64
N ILE A 137 2.94 -32.87 3.78
CA ILE A 137 2.87 -32.19 5.08
C ILE A 137 1.48 -32.36 5.71
N VAL A 138 0.41 -32.00 5.00
CA VAL A 138 -0.95 -31.91 5.57
C VAL A 138 -1.55 -33.28 5.90
N GLU A 139 -1.23 -34.32 5.12
CA GLU A 139 -1.74 -35.68 5.31
C GLU A 139 -0.96 -36.47 6.39
N ALA A 140 0.18 -35.95 6.87
CA ALA A 140 1.04 -36.64 7.82
C ALA A 140 0.35 -37.00 9.15
N ALA A 141 -0.51 -36.11 9.66
CA ALA A 141 -1.27 -36.34 10.88
C ALA A 141 -2.48 -35.40 11.02
N SER A 142 -3.41 -35.77 11.89
CA SER A 142 -4.66 -35.05 12.13
C SER A 142 -5.22 -35.30 13.54
N LYS A 143 -6.22 -34.51 13.93
CA LYS A 143 -6.95 -34.72 15.19
C LYS A 143 -7.63 -36.10 15.20
N GLY A 144 -7.13 -37.00 16.03
CA GLY A 144 -7.60 -38.38 16.16
C GLY A 144 -6.47 -39.41 16.10
N ASP A 145 -5.33 -39.01 15.53
CA ASP A 145 -4.13 -39.83 15.51
C ASP A 145 -3.44 -39.79 16.90
N VAL A 146 -2.92 -40.95 17.34
CA VAL A 146 -2.31 -41.08 18.67
C VAL A 146 -1.03 -40.22 18.74
N GLY A 147 -0.99 -39.28 19.69
CA GLY A 147 0.16 -38.41 19.91
C GLY A 147 0.18 -37.15 19.02
N TYR A 148 -0.89 -36.84 18.30
CA TYR A 148 -0.97 -35.62 17.51
C TYR A 148 -1.01 -34.35 18.39
N ILE A 149 -0.01 -33.47 18.21
CA ILE A 149 0.12 -32.19 18.93
C ILE A 149 -0.07 -30.96 18.02
N GLY A 150 -0.31 -31.17 16.73
CA GLY A 150 -0.31 -30.14 15.69
C GLY A 150 0.80 -30.36 14.66
N HIS A 151 0.71 -29.65 13.54
CA HIS A 151 1.79 -29.59 12.54
C HIS A 151 2.86 -28.60 12.99
N GLU A 152 4.12 -28.85 12.64
CA GLU A 152 5.20 -27.88 12.87
C GLU A 152 4.97 -26.62 12.01
N ASN A 153 5.18 -25.45 12.63
CA ASN A 153 4.95 -24.15 12.01
C ASN A 153 5.73 -23.97 10.70
N ASP A 154 7.05 -24.10 10.77
CA ASP A 154 7.94 -23.92 9.62
C ASP A 154 7.59 -24.87 8.47
N SER A 155 7.21 -26.11 8.79
CA SER A 155 6.75 -27.10 7.80
C SER A 155 5.52 -26.60 7.04
N VAL A 156 4.48 -26.11 7.73
CA VAL A 156 3.26 -25.62 7.07
C VAL A 156 3.48 -24.32 6.31
N PHE A 157 4.18 -23.35 6.92
CA PHE A 157 4.34 -22.04 6.30
C PHE A 157 5.37 -22.00 5.17
N SER A 158 6.25 -23.00 5.08
CA SER A 158 7.09 -23.23 3.89
C SER A 158 6.28 -23.51 2.60
N LEU A 159 4.99 -23.83 2.72
CA LEU A 159 4.06 -24.05 1.60
C LEU A 159 3.54 -22.75 0.98
N PHE A 160 3.72 -21.62 1.68
CA PHE A 160 3.29 -20.29 1.28
C PHE A 160 4.51 -19.44 0.85
N PRO A 161 4.27 -18.27 0.22
CA PRO A 161 5.31 -17.25 0.06
C PRO A 161 5.93 -16.87 1.40
N SER A 162 7.18 -16.38 1.35
CA SER A 162 7.92 -15.91 2.54
C SER A 162 7.06 -14.95 3.37
N ILE A 163 7.04 -15.14 4.70
CA ILE A 163 6.31 -14.27 5.63
C ILE A 163 7.34 -13.62 6.54
N LYS A 164 7.37 -12.30 6.55
CA LYS A 164 8.19 -11.48 7.46
C LYS A 164 7.26 -10.55 8.23
N VAL A 165 7.66 -10.23 9.46
CA VAL A 165 6.93 -9.28 10.30
C VAL A 165 7.90 -8.24 10.80
N LEU A 166 7.59 -6.97 10.56
CA LEU A 166 8.30 -5.83 11.12
C LEU A 166 7.53 -5.32 12.35
N ALA A 167 8.22 -5.09 13.44
CA ALA A 167 7.64 -4.42 14.60
C ALA A 167 7.86 -2.92 14.48
N SER A 168 6.81 -2.11 14.63
CA SER A 168 6.98 -0.66 14.64
C SER A 168 7.41 -0.16 16.01
N LEU A 169 8.41 0.72 16.03
CA LEU A 169 8.86 1.39 17.25
C LEU A 169 7.96 2.57 17.65
N THR A 170 7.09 3.01 16.74
CA THR A 170 6.15 4.12 16.94
C THR A 170 4.72 3.66 16.64
N PRO A 171 3.70 4.31 17.23
CA PRO A 171 2.32 4.07 16.82
C PRO A 171 2.14 4.27 15.31
N ILE A 172 1.38 3.38 14.69
CA ILE A 172 0.97 3.51 13.29
C ILE A 172 -0.51 3.86 13.29
N ASP A 173 -0.89 4.85 12.49
CA ASP A 173 -2.28 5.19 12.25
C ASP A 173 -2.65 5.08 10.75
N GLN A 174 -3.92 5.38 10.46
CA GLN A 174 -4.47 5.34 9.09
C GLN A 174 -3.82 6.35 8.13
N THR A 175 -3.15 7.38 8.65
CA THR A 175 -2.45 8.37 7.81
C THR A 175 -1.06 7.88 7.45
N ALA A 176 -0.32 7.32 8.42
CA ALA A 176 1.05 6.88 8.24
C ALA A 176 1.19 5.55 7.48
N ILE A 177 0.21 4.66 7.58
CA ILE A 177 0.37 3.29 7.08
C ILE A 177 0.64 3.21 5.57
N TRP A 178 -0.01 4.07 4.79
CA TRP A 178 0.11 4.00 3.34
C TRP A 178 1.44 4.56 2.84
N ALA A 179 2.02 5.55 3.54
CA ALA A 179 3.38 6.01 3.29
C ALA A 179 4.40 4.89 3.60
N ILE A 180 4.23 4.18 4.72
CA ILE A 180 5.06 3.02 5.07
C ILE A 180 4.96 1.93 3.99
N PHE A 181 3.75 1.61 3.54
CA PHE A 181 3.56 0.63 2.47
C PHE A 181 4.26 1.06 1.17
N LEU A 182 4.19 2.34 0.80
CA LEU A 182 4.87 2.83 -0.41
C LEU A 182 6.39 2.64 -0.30
N ARG A 183 7.00 2.99 0.84
CA ARG A 183 8.45 2.79 1.06
C ARG A 183 8.86 1.33 0.89
N LEU A 184 8.13 0.41 1.53
CA LEU A 184 8.37 -1.03 1.41
C LEU A 184 8.18 -1.56 -0.03
N CYS A 185 7.23 -1.00 -0.79
CA CYS A 185 7.05 -1.35 -2.20
C CYS A 185 8.24 -0.89 -3.05
N VAL A 186 8.72 0.33 -2.80
CA VAL A 186 9.86 0.91 -3.51
C VAL A 186 11.14 0.11 -3.23
N ASP A 187 11.39 -0.28 -1.99
CA ASP A 187 12.56 -1.09 -1.62
C ASP A 187 12.57 -2.46 -2.33
N GLU A 188 11.43 -3.14 -2.38
CA GLU A 188 11.29 -4.38 -3.15
C GLU A 188 11.53 -4.15 -4.66
N SER A 189 11.05 -3.03 -5.20
CA SER A 189 11.20 -2.71 -6.62
C SER A 189 12.67 -2.62 -7.05
N ARG A 190 13.56 -2.19 -6.14
CA ARG A 190 15.01 -2.08 -6.40
C ARG A 190 15.71 -3.43 -6.60
N LEU A 191 15.09 -4.52 -6.14
CA LEU A 191 15.69 -5.85 -6.14
C LEU A 191 15.14 -6.74 -7.27
N GLY A 192 14.01 -6.35 -7.84
CA GLY A 192 13.35 -7.08 -8.92
C GLY A 192 13.75 -6.61 -10.32
N THR A 193 13.05 -7.15 -11.32
CA THR A 193 13.12 -6.70 -12.72
C THR A 193 12.22 -5.47 -12.94
N SER A 194 12.22 -4.52 -12.00
CA SER A 194 11.45 -3.29 -12.15
C SER A 194 12.04 -2.44 -13.28
N TRP A 195 11.18 -1.67 -13.96
CA TRP A 195 11.63 -0.64 -14.90
C TRP A 195 12.00 0.67 -14.19
N ILE A 196 11.64 0.81 -12.90
CA ILE A 196 11.93 1.98 -12.07
C ILE A 196 13.42 1.98 -11.71
N GLU A 197 14.10 3.06 -12.10
CA GLU A 197 15.52 3.28 -11.80
C GLU A 197 15.74 3.88 -10.39
N SER A 198 17.00 3.91 -9.94
CA SER A 198 17.35 4.32 -8.57
C SER A 198 16.87 5.73 -8.23
N ASP A 199 16.99 6.66 -9.17
CA ASP A 199 16.74 8.08 -8.94
C ASP A 199 15.23 8.33 -8.77
N LEU A 200 14.41 7.72 -9.64
CA LEU A 200 12.96 7.68 -9.46
C LEU A 200 12.53 6.97 -8.16
N ALA A 201 13.18 5.87 -7.81
CA ALA A 201 12.91 5.17 -6.55
C ALA A 201 13.24 6.04 -5.33
N ASP A 202 14.35 6.77 -5.33
CA ASP A 202 14.73 7.69 -4.26
C ASP A 202 13.69 8.81 -4.10
N LEU A 203 13.21 9.38 -5.21
CA LEU A 203 12.15 10.37 -5.20
C LEU A 203 10.82 9.82 -4.67
N LEU A 204 10.45 8.57 -4.98
CA LEU A 204 9.26 7.93 -4.42
C LEU A 204 9.35 7.74 -2.90
N VAL A 205 10.55 7.49 -2.36
CA VAL A 205 10.77 7.46 -0.90
C VAL A 205 10.54 8.86 -0.32
N VAL A 206 11.10 9.90 -0.92
CA VAL A 206 10.89 11.30 -0.48
C VAL A 206 9.40 11.67 -0.48
N LEU A 207 8.66 11.27 -1.52
CA LEU A 207 7.21 11.49 -1.59
C LEU A 207 6.46 10.77 -0.47
N ALA A 208 6.88 9.54 -0.12
CA ALA A 208 6.31 8.79 0.98
C ALA A 208 6.55 9.49 2.33
N GLU A 209 7.76 10.04 2.54
CA GLU A 209 8.14 10.73 3.77
C GLU A 209 7.34 12.02 4.04
N LEU A 210 6.73 12.64 3.03
CA LEU A 210 5.84 13.78 3.24
C LEU A 210 4.60 13.44 4.09
N ASN A 211 4.18 12.17 4.10
CA ASN A 211 3.03 11.66 4.85
C ASN A 211 1.76 12.51 4.72
N VAL A 212 1.41 12.93 3.50
CA VAL A 212 0.26 13.80 3.24
C VAL A 212 -1.02 12.95 3.07
N PRO A 213 -2.07 13.14 3.89
CA PRO A 213 -3.26 12.29 3.86
C PRO A 213 -4.02 12.23 2.52
N SER A 214 -3.86 13.23 1.65
CA SER A 214 -4.56 13.31 0.36
C SER A 214 -3.81 12.62 -0.78
N LEU A 215 -2.57 12.16 -0.57
CA LEU A 215 -1.80 11.47 -1.59
C LEU A 215 -2.43 10.10 -1.92
N PRO A 216 -2.52 9.71 -3.21
CA PRO A 216 -3.05 8.42 -3.64
C PRO A 216 -2.03 7.29 -3.43
N TYR A 217 -1.58 7.12 -2.19
CA TYR A 217 -0.53 6.15 -1.83
C TYR A 217 -0.87 4.71 -2.24
N ARG A 218 -2.15 4.32 -2.14
CA ARG A 218 -2.58 2.97 -2.52
C ARG A 218 -2.38 2.69 -4.00
N GLU A 219 -2.68 3.66 -4.85
CA GLU A 219 -2.43 3.61 -6.29
C GLU A 219 -0.93 3.59 -6.58
N LEU A 220 -0.15 4.43 -5.90
CA LEU A 220 1.32 4.45 -6.03
C LEU A 220 1.93 3.09 -5.66
N CYS A 221 1.52 2.48 -4.54
CA CYS A 221 1.97 1.15 -4.14
C CYS A 221 1.76 0.10 -5.25
N ARG A 222 0.60 0.14 -5.94
CA ARG A 222 0.31 -0.78 -7.05
C ARG A 222 1.13 -0.47 -8.27
N ALA A 223 1.26 0.80 -8.60
CA ALA A 223 1.97 1.26 -9.78
C ALA A 223 3.48 0.92 -9.74
N VAL A 224 4.08 0.91 -8.54
CA VAL A 224 5.48 0.48 -8.35
C VAL A 224 5.75 -0.95 -8.85
N PHE A 225 4.74 -1.83 -8.80
CA PHE A 225 4.85 -3.21 -9.28
C PHE A 225 4.25 -3.44 -10.67
N ASP A 226 3.77 -2.38 -11.34
CA ASP A 226 3.26 -2.51 -12.70
C ASP A 226 4.42 -2.47 -13.70
N MET A 227 4.42 -3.39 -14.65
CA MET A 227 5.38 -3.39 -15.76
C MET A 227 5.06 -2.30 -16.79
N ASP A 228 3.84 -1.76 -16.73
CA ASP A 228 3.40 -0.65 -17.56
C ASP A 228 3.67 0.70 -16.86
N PRO A 229 4.66 1.48 -17.31
CA PRO A 229 4.99 2.75 -16.68
C PRO A 229 3.88 3.81 -16.72
N ARG A 230 2.88 3.63 -17.60
CA ARG A 230 1.70 4.49 -17.64
C ARG A 230 0.94 4.47 -16.32
N SER A 231 0.94 3.35 -15.60
CA SER A 231 0.27 3.23 -14.31
C SER A 231 0.91 4.14 -13.24
N LEU A 232 2.24 4.25 -13.25
CA LEU A 232 2.94 5.17 -12.34
C LEU A 232 2.72 6.62 -12.73
N TYR A 233 2.87 6.95 -14.01
CA TYR A 233 2.54 8.29 -14.53
C TYR A 233 1.14 8.74 -14.12
N MET A 234 0.12 7.88 -14.30
CA MET A 234 -1.27 8.21 -13.95
C MET A 234 -1.47 8.38 -12.44
N SER A 235 -0.73 7.62 -11.62
CA SER A 235 -0.80 7.73 -10.15
C SER A 235 -0.12 9.02 -9.67
N LEU A 236 1.01 9.39 -10.26
CA LEU A 236 1.69 10.67 -10.01
C LEU A 236 0.86 11.86 -10.50
N TYR A 237 0.21 11.77 -11.65
CA TYR A 237 -0.71 12.80 -12.12
C TYR A 237 -1.86 13.05 -11.12
N ARG A 238 -2.43 11.97 -10.54
CA ARG A 238 -3.44 12.08 -9.48
C ARG A 238 -2.92 12.76 -8.22
N CYS A 239 -1.61 12.69 -7.94
CA CYS A 239 -1.01 13.44 -6.84
C CYS A 239 -1.17 14.95 -7.10
N ILE A 240 -0.93 15.41 -8.33
CA ILE A 240 -1.18 16.81 -8.72
C ILE A 240 -2.69 17.13 -8.69
N GLU A 241 -3.55 16.22 -9.18
CA GLU A 241 -5.01 16.42 -9.13
C GLU A 241 -5.54 16.61 -7.71
N ALA A 242 -4.93 15.92 -6.73
CA ALA A 242 -5.31 16.03 -5.32
C ALA A 242 -5.23 17.48 -4.82
N THR A 243 -4.38 18.33 -5.42
CA THR A 243 -4.21 19.74 -5.00
C THR A 243 -5.10 20.73 -5.76
N TYR A 244 -5.88 20.28 -6.75
CA TYR A 244 -6.70 21.17 -7.59
C TYR A 244 -7.70 22.03 -6.82
N ALA A 245 -8.22 21.51 -5.71
CA ALA A 245 -9.17 22.22 -4.88
C ALA A 245 -8.51 23.23 -3.93
N TYR A 246 -7.19 23.15 -3.71
CA TYR A 246 -6.48 23.89 -2.66
C TYR A 246 -6.79 25.38 -2.66
N GLU A 247 -6.58 26.08 -3.78
CA GLU A 247 -6.78 27.53 -3.82
C GLU A 247 -8.23 27.93 -3.58
N THR A 248 -9.16 27.22 -4.20
CA THR A 248 -10.58 27.59 -4.14
C THR A 248 -11.13 27.26 -2.76
N ALA A 249 -10.82 26.08 -2.21
CA ALA A 249 -11.25 25.68 -0.88
C ALA A 249 -10.66 26.59 0.20
N THR A 250 -9.38 27.00 0.08
CA THR A 250 -8.74 27.95 0.99
C THR A 250 -9.40 29.34 0.94
N LYS A 251 -9.68 29.84 -0.27
CA LYS A 251 -10.39 31.12 -0.46
C LYS A 251 -11.79 31.08 0.14
N VAL A 252 -12.52 29.99 -0.07
CA VAL A 252 -13.87 29.79 0.50
C VAL A 252 -13.81 29.70 2.02
N GLY A 253 -12.89 28.89 2.58
CA GLY A 253 -12.70 28.76 4.02
C GLY A 253 -12.39 30.11 4.68
N THR A 254 -11.50 30.88 4.07
CA THR A 254 -11.15 32.24 4.53
C THR A 254 -12.35 33.18 4.46
N ALA A 255 -13.06 33.22 3.32
CA ALA A 255 -14.21 34.11 3.12
C ALA A 255 -15.37 33.81 4.07
N LEU A 256 -15.54 32.54 4.46
CA LEU A 256 -16.58 32.08 5.38
C LEU A 256 -16.09 31.97 6.84
N SER A 257 -14.82 32.29 7.11
CA SER A 257 -14.20 32.13 8.44
C SER A 257 -14.34 30.70 9.01
N VAL A 258 -14.21 29.69 8.16
CA VAL A 258 -14.23 28.28 8.53
C VAL A 258 -12.81 27.84 8.90
N GLY A 259 -12.60 27.49 10.18
CA GLY A 259 -11.29 27.03 10.69
C GLY A 259 -10.97 25.56 10.40
N ARG A 260 -11.42 25.02 9.26
CA ARG A 260 -11.12 23.64 8.83
C ARG A 260 -10.02 23.63 7.78
N ALA A 261 -9.33 22.50 7.63
CA ALA A 261 -8.33 22.36 6.60
C ALA A 261 -8.97 22.37 5.20
N TRP A 262 -8.25 22.86 4.19
CA TRP A 262 -8.79 23.05 2.85
C TRP A 262 -9.33 21.75 2.24
N TYR A 263 -8.71 20.60 2.52
CA TYR A 263 -9.13 19.31 1.98
C TYR A 263 -10.45 18.83 2.61
N GLU A 264 -10.71 19.17 3.88
CA GLU A 264 -12.00 18.90 4.53
C GLU A 264 -13.11 19.77 3.95
N ILE A 265 -12.78 21.03 3.64
CA ILE A 265 -13.68 21.95 2.94
C ILE A 265 -13.98 21.38 1.55
N ALA A 266 -12.96 21.02 0.77
CA ALA A 266 -13.12 20.44 -0.57
C ALA A 266 -13.98 19.17 -0.55
N ALA A 267 -13.72 18.26 0.39
CA ALA A 267 -14.52 17.05 0.56
C ALA A 267 -15.99 17.36 0.89
N SER A 268 -16.25 18.37 1.71
CA SER A 268 -17.62 18.81 2.03
C SER A 268 -18.31 19.46 0.82
N LEU A 269 -17.59 20.27 0.04
CA LEU A 269 -18.12 20.89 -1.18
C LEU A 269 -18.49 19.83 -2.24
N ASP A 270 -17.68 18.78 -2.38
CA ASP A 270 -17.99 17.65 -3.26
C ASP A 270 -19.22 16.87 -2.75
N ALA A 271 -19.19 16.42 -1.49
CA ALA A 271 -20.25 15.58 -0.93
C ALA A 271 -21.62 16.26 -0.90
N GLU A 272 -21.68 17.55 -0.56
CA GLU A 272 -22.93 18.27 -0.35
C GLU A 272 -23.43 19.02 -1.59
N MET A 273 -22.53 19.39 -2.52
CA MET A 273 -22.88 20.22 -3.68
C MET A 273 -22.44 19.65 -5.02
N GLY A 274 -21.72 18.53 -5.04
CA GLY A 274 -21.13 17.96 -6.25
C GLY A 274 -20.17 18.96 -6.93
N TRP A 275 -19.51 19.80 -6.14
CA TRP A 275 -18.57 20.78 -6.67
C TRP A 275 -17.21 20.14 -6.94
N HIS A 276 -16.73 20.28 -8.18
CA HIS A 276 -15.39 19.87 -8.59
C HIS A 276 -14.68 21.02 -9.32
N PRO A 277 -13.38 21.22 -9.05
CA PRO A 277 -12.62 22.24 -9.74
C PRO A 277 -12.39 21.87 -11.23
N PRO A 278 -12.46 22.83 -12.17
CA PRO A 278 -12.23 22.53 -13.60
C PRO A 278 -10.80 22.05 -13.89
N GLU A 279 -10.65 20.79 -14.29
CA GLU A 279 -9.37 20.07 -14.45
C GLU A 279 -8.28 20.90 -15.15
N ALA A 280 -8.53 21.37 -16.38
CA ALA A 280 -7.51 22.07 -17.17
C ALA A 280 -7.06 23.42 -16.55
N GLN A 281 -7.95 24.13 -15.85
CA GLN A 281 -7.59 25.39 -15.20
C GLN A 281 -6.84 25.13 -13.90
N SER A 282 -7.28 24.13 -13.15
CA SER A 282 -6.64 23.72 -11.90
C SER A 282 -5.26 23.13 -12.10
N LEU A 283 -5.04 22.38 -13.19
CA LEU A 283 -3.71 21.90 -13.55
C LEU A 283 -2.73 23.06 -13.74
N ASN A 284 -3.09 24.07 -14.54
CA ASN A 284 -2.21 25.22 -14.74
C ASN A 284 -1.98 25.97 -13.41
N GLY A 285 -3.02 26.12 -12.59
CA GLY A 285 -2.92 26.73 -11.26
C GLY A 285 -1.96 25.98 -10.34
N ALA A 286 -2.04 24.64 -10.31
CA ALA A 286 -1.11 23.80 -9.56
C ALA A 286 0.32 23.98 -10.09
N LEU A 287 0.52 23.82 -11.40
CA LEU A 287 1.84 23.90 -12.04
C LEU A 287 2.50 25.28 -11.92
N SER A 288 1.74 26.35 -11.69
CA SER A 288 2.30 27.69 -11.46
C SER A 288 3.22 27.79 -10.24
N ARG A 289 3.22 26.76 -9.37
CA ARG A 289 4.02 26.66 -8.15
C ARG A 289 5.27 25.78 -8.32
N ALA A 290 5.33 25.00 -9.39
CA ALA A 290 6.47 24.15 -9.67
C ALA A 290 7.67 24.97 -10.15
N TYR A 291 8.87 24.43 -9.94
CA TYR A 291 10.07 25.07 -10.46
C TYR A 291 10.02 25.20 -11.98
N ARG A 292 10.42 26.38 -12.45
CA ARG A 292 10.43 26.72 -13.87
C ARG A 292 11.24 25.70 -14.69
N GLN A 293 12.37 25.25 -14.16
CA GLN A 293 13.25 24.30 -14.84
C GLN A 293 12.52 22.97 -15.11
N ASP A 294 11.86 22.39 -14.11
CA ASP A 294 11.11 21.14 -14.24
C ASP A 294 9.98 21.25 -15.28
N LEU A 295 9.31 22.40 -15.34
CA LEU A 295 8.28 22.66 -16.35
C LEU A 295 8.86 22.79 -17.78
N GLU A 296 10.06 23.34 -17.93
CA GLU A 296 10.76 23.37 -19.23
C GLU A 296 11.19 21.97 -19.65
N GLU A 297 11.75 21.20 -18.71
CA GLU A 297 12.22 19.84 -18.94
C GLU A 297 11.08 18.86 -19.25
N ILE A 298 9.92 18.96 -18.59
CA ILE A 298 8.77 18.11 -18.92
C ILE A 298 8.17 18.47 -20.28
N CYS A 299 8.23 19.74 -20.69
CA CYS A 299 7.84 20.12 -22.05
C CYS A 299 8.77 19.51 -23.09
N ASP A 300 10.09 19.55 -22.86
CA ASP A 300 11.10 18.92 -23.70
C ASP A 300 10.88 17.40 -23.80
N CYS A 301 10.71 16.73 -22.65
CA CYS A 301 10.45 15.30 -22.57
C CYS A 301 9.19 14.86 -23.34
N LEU A 302 8.16 15.72 -23.37
CA LEU A 302 6.90 15.46 -24.07
C LEU A 302 6.85 16.03 -25.50
N GLY A 303 7.96 16.60 -26.00
CA GLY A 303 8.03 17.22 -27.33
C GLY A 303 7.05 18.38 -27.52
N ALA A 304 6.73 19.11 -26.45
CA ALA A 304 5.78 20.21 -26.45
C ALA A 304 6.45 21.55 -26.77
N THR A 305 5.78 22.38 -27.56
CA THR A 305 6.27 23.74 -27.85
C THR A 305 5.95 24.68 -26.68
N ILE A 306 6.98 25.34 -26.17
CA ILE A 306 6.83 26.32 -25.09
C ILE A 306 6.23 27.60 -25.65
N GLY A 307 5.04 27.94 -25.17
CA GLY A 307 4.34 29.18 -25.51
C GLY A 307 4.78 30.37 -24.65
N LYS A 308 3.92 31.39 -24.58
CA LYS A 308 4.14 32.57 -23.74
C LYS A 308 4.15 32.23 -22.25
N ASP A 309 3.25 31.35 -21.84
CA ASP A 309 3.03 30.93 -20.45
C ASP A 309 3.48 29.46 -20.33
N LEU A 310 4.49 29.21 -19.51
CA LEU A 310 5.18 27.92 -19.41
C LEU A 310 4.32 26.87 -18.71
N ASP A 311 3.72 27.23 -17.58
CA ASP A 311 2.75 26.43 -16.81
C ASP A 311 1.59 25.95 -17.69
N VAL A 312 1.04 26.83 -18.53
CA VAL A 312 -0.02 26.50 -19.48
C VAL A 312 0.47 25.54 -20.57
N SER A 313 1.73 25.68 -20.99
CA SER A 313 2.33 24.81 -22.01
C SER A 313 2.59 23.41 -21.46
N ALA A 314 3.16 23.32 -20.26
CA ALA A 314 3.39 22.07 -19.52
C ALA A 314 2.06 21.38 -19.18
N GLY A 315 1.09 22.12 -18.64
CA GLY A 315 -0.24 21.59 -18.32
C GLY A 315 -0.95 20.99 -19.53
N LYS A 316 -0.87 21.65 -20.69
CA LYS A 316 -1.37 21.07 -21.95
C LYS A 316 -0.65 19.80 -22.37
N ALA A 317 0.67 19.74 -22.20
CA ALA A 317 1.47 18.57 -22.56
C ALA A 317 1.14 17.36 -21.67
N ILE A 318 1.15 17.55 -20.35
CA ILE A 318 0.82 16.55 -19.33
C ILE A 318 -0.61 16.04 -19.55
N TYR A 319 -1.57 16.95 -19.70
CA TYR A 319 -2.98 16.61 -19.93
C TYR A 319 -3.20 15.88 -21.26
N LYS A 320 -2.44 16.21 -22.30
CA LYS A 320 -2.47 15.51 -23.59
C LYS A 320 -2.00 14.06 -23.42
N LEU A 321 -0.85 13.83 -22.76
CA LEU A 321 -0.35 12.47 -22.52
C LEU A 321 -1.33 11.65 -21.66
N ARG A 322 -1.83 12.24 -20.57
CA ARG A 322 -2.88 11.63 -19.74
C ARG A 322 -4.07 11.18 -20.57
N ASN A 323 -4.57 12.03 -21.46
CA ASN A 323 -5.69 11.68 -22.32
C ASN A 323 -5.36 10.60 -23.36
N GLN A 324 -4.12 10.52 -23.84
CA GLN A 324 -3.67 9.44 -24.72
C GLN A 324 -3.61 8.10 -23.98
N ILE A 325 -3.26 8.10 -22.70
CA ILE A 325 -3.24 6.90 -21.85
C ILE A 325 -4.68 6.42 -21.58
N VAL A 326 -5.57 7.34 -21.19
CA VAL A 326 -6.94 6.99 -20.76
C VAL A 326 -7.90 6.71 -21.92
N HIS A 327 -7.77 7.44 -23.04
CA HIS A 327 -8.73 7.36 -24.14
C HIS A 327 -8.11 6.70 -25.37
N TYR A 328 -8.59 5.50 -25.68
CA TYR A 328 -8.39 4.94 -27.02
C TYR A 328 -9.06 5.83 -28.06
N ARG A 329 -8.27 6.38 -28.99
CA ARG A 329 -8.77 7.14 -30.13
C ARG A 329 -8.32 6.46 -31.41
N PRO A 330 -9.24 5.93 -32.24
CA PRO A 330 -8.88 5.20 -33.47
C PRO A 330 -8.03 6.01 -34.47
N THR A 331 -8.06 7.33 -34.37
CA THR A 331 -7.36 8.26 -35.28
C THR A 331 -6.02 8.76 -34.74
N ASN A 332 -5.68 8.45 -33.49
CA ASN A 332 -4.40 8.85 -32.92
C ASN A 332 -3.41 7.71 -33.12
N ASP A 333 -2.15 8.07 -33.40
CA ASP A 333 -1.07 7.10 -33.35
C ASP A 333 -1.04 6.46 -31.95
N PRO A 334 -0.96 5.13 -31.86
CA PRO A 334 -0.82 4.45 -30.58
C PRO A 334 0.43 4.97 -29.88
N LEU A 335 0.33 5.22 -28.57
CA LEU A 335 1.47 5.64 -27.77
C LEU A 335 2.56 4.57 -27.85
N ASN A 336 3.73 4.91 -28.41
CA ASN A 336 4.86 3.99 -28.44
C ASN A 336 5.56 4.02 -27.07
N MET A 337 5.47 2.91 -26.36
CA MET A 337 6.05 2.76 -25.02
C MET A 337 7.57 2.82 -25.02
N GLU A 338 8.22 2.43 -26.12
CA GLU A 338 9.69 2.34 -26.24
C GLU A 338 10.34 3.67 -26.60
N GLU A 339 9.57 4.64 -27.10
CA GLU A 339 10.08 5.94 -27.53
C GLU A 339 10.17 6.98 -26.40
N MET A 340 9.61 6.67 -25.23
CA MET A 340 9.50 7.60 -24.12
C MET A 340 10.41 7.18 -22.98
N ASP A 341 11.17 8.14 -22.46
CA ASP A 341 11.93 7.98 -21.23
C ASP A 341 10.99 8.10 -20.02
N TRP A 342 10.42 6.96 -19.61
CA TRP A 342 9.44 6.91 -18.54
C TRP A 342 10.02 7.22 -17.16
N ASN A 343 11.29 6.88 -16.91
CA ASN A 343 11.95 7.22 -15.65
C ASN A 343 12.06 8.75 -15.55
N ARG A 344 12.67 9.39 -16.54
CA ARG A 344 12.79 10.87 -16.57
C ARG A 344 11.44 11.56 -16.48
N LEU A 345 10.42 11.08 -17.20
CA LEU A 345 9.09 11.67 -17.16
C LEU A 345 8.44 11.53 -15.76
N CYS A 346 8.55 10.37 -15.13
CA CYS A 346 7.97 10.15 -13.80
C CYS A 346 8.75 10.92 -12.73
N GLU A 347 10.08 11.04 -12.85
CA GLU A 347 10.91 11.88 -11.98
C GLU A 347 10.44 13.33 -12.01
N LEU A 348 10.32 13.92 -13.20
CA LEU A 348 9.83 15.29 -13.38
C LEU A 348 8.41 15.49 -12.84
N LEU A 349 7.52 14.52 -13.06
CA LEU A 349 6.15 14.62 -12.54
C LEU A 349 6.12 14.52 -11.01
N LEU A 350 7.04 13.76 -10.43
CA LEU A 350 7.18 13.59 -9.00
C LEU A 350 7.79 14.85 -8.36
N THR A 351 8.85 15.44 -8.91
CA THR A 351 9.41 16.72 -8.41
C THR A 351 8.39 17.85 -8.49
N ILE A 352 7.67 17.96 -9.62
CA ILE A 352 6.54 18.88 -9.76
C ILE A 352 5.49 18.63 -8.68
N SER A 353 5.17 17.36 -8.39
CA SER A 353 4.21 17.03 -7.33
C SER A 353 4.73 17.53 -5.98
N LEU A 354 5.98 17.25 -5.62
CA LEU A 354 6.59 17.70 -4.36
C LEU A 354 6.48 19.22 -4.18
N ASP A 355 6.81 20.01 -5.21
CA ASP A 355 6.68 21.48 -5.17
C ASP A 355 5.24 21.94 -4.93
N VAL A 356 4.29 21.30 -5.62
CA VAL A 356 2.87 21.62 -5.52
C VAL A 356 2.33 21.27 -4.14
N PHE A 357 2.77 20.16 -3.55
CA PHE A 357 2.43 19.76 -2.19
C PHE A 357 3.05 20.68 -1.15
N ASP A 358 4.33 21.04 -1.28
CA ASP A 358 4.99 22.00 -0.39
C ASP A 358 4.22 23.32 -0.35
N ALA A 359 3.81 23.87 -1.50
CA ALA A 359 3.01 25.08 -1.55
C ALA A 359 1.55 24.93 -1.07
N ALA A 360 1.02 23.71 -0.98
CA ALA A 360 -0.35 23.43 -0.54
C ALA A 360 -0.48 23.00 0.93
N TYR A 361 0.61 22.50 1.52
CA TYR A 361 0.65 21.92 2.86
C TYR A 361 1.74 22.50 3.77
N GLY A 362 2.80 23.11 3.21
CA GLY A 362 3.80 23.90 3.93
C GLY A 362 3.33 25.33 4.18
#